data_AF-A0A4P9W7Z7-F1
#
_entry.id   AF-A0A4P9W7Z7-F1
#
_cell.length_a   1.000
_cell.length_b   1.000
_cell.length_c   1.000
_cell.angle_alpha   90.00
_cell.angle_beta   90.00
_cell.angle_gamma   90.00
#
_symmetry.space_group_name_H-M   'P 1'
#
loop_
_entity.id
_entity.type
_entity.pdbx_description
1 polymer ?
#
loop_
_entity_poly.entity_id
_entity_poly.type
_entity_poly.pdbx_seq_one_letter_code
_entity_poly.pdbx_strand_id
1 'polypeptide(L)'
;MLTAVSQQDEDEDPWFSITTGVFHVPSGKPVAAATRRGTSRSALQAESLPTGYDLLQSGKEPIEALRRREKLLKEKWETVHSRINDLLLELNAEAIMTIVGYVNSAYHLAPETALNLASPYLEIPTALVFAGINIPDHESLYTQMITSIVESGHAVARLDRRDCMTLSATVQHMIEQFMELERELTDDEDQEGEMVPKPVQ
;
A
#
# COMPACT_ATOMS: atom_id res chain seq x y z
N MET A 1 -0.20 -65.90 18.83
CA MET A 1 -0.92 -65.46 20.03
C MET A 1 -0.79 -63.95 20.06
N LEU A 2 -1.89 -63.26 19.74
CA LEU A 2 -2.00 -61.81 19.56
C LEU A 2 -1.92 -61.12 20.93
N THR A 3 -1.18 -60.02 21.02
CA THR A 3 -1.34 -59.06 22.12
C THR A 3 -1.39 -57.64 21.55
N ALA A 4 -2.38 -56.92 22.05
CA ALA A 4 -3.00 -55.72 21.50
C ALA A 4 -2.06 -54.53 21.25
N VAL A 5 -2.27 -53.91 20.08
CA VAL A 5 -2.13 -52.47 19.88
C VAL A 5 -3.20 -51.79 20.73
N SER A 6 -2.79 -50.95 21.67
CA SER A 6 -3.69 -50.02 22.34
C SER A 6 -3.18 -48.62 22.00
N GLN A 7 -3.93 -47.96 21.12
CA GLN A 7 -3.76 -46.54 20.81
C GLN A 7 -3.95 -45.75 22.10
N GLN A 8 -2.88 -45.08 22.53
CA GLN A 8 -3.01 -43.94 23.43
C GLN A 8 -3.47 -42.77 22.54
N ASP A 9 -4.75 -42.44 22.62
CA ASP A 9 -5.22 -41.10 22.32
C ASP A 9 -4.70 -40.21 23.46
N GLU A 10 -3.53 -39.62 23.26
CA GLU A 10 -3.06 -38.52 24.09
C GLU A 10 -3.86 -37.28 23.67
N ASP A 11 -4.75 -36.84 24.55
CA ASP A 11 -5.30 -35.49 24.53
C ASP A 11 -4.12 -34.51 24.67
N GLU A 12 -3.50 -34.14 23.54
CA GLU A 12 -2.52 -33.05 23.50
C GLU A 12 -3.21 -31.77 23.96
N ASP A 13 -2.78 -31.29 25.13
CA ASP A 13 -3.24 -30.04 25.72
C ASP A 13 -3.00 -28.90 24.69
N PRO A 14 -4.02 -28.15 24.26
CA PRO A 14 -3.88 -27.12 23.23
C PRO A 14 -2.92 -25.98 23.64
N TRP A 15 -2.47 -25.98 24.89
CA TRP A 15 -1.48 -25.06 25.45
C TRP A 15 -0.05 -25.62 25.49
N PHE A 16 0.18 -26.89 25.14
CA PHE A 16 1.50 -27.54 25.21
C PHE A 16 2.48 -27.18 24.09
N SER A 17 2.19 -26.14 23.29
CA SER A 17 3.06 -25.66 22.22
C SER A 17 3.90 -24.43 22.63
N ILE A 18 4.27 -24.29 23.92
CA ILE A 18 5.09 -23.16 24.44
C ILE A 18 6.50 -23.09 23.79
N THR A 19 6.91 -24.11 23.05
CA THR A 19 8.21 -24.17 22.35
C THR A 19 8.17 -23.69 20.89
N THR A 20 7.00 -23.46 20.28
CA THR A 20 6.93 -22.92 18.93
C THR A 20 6.76 -21.39 18.95
N GLY A 21 7.57 -20.67 18.16
CA GLY A 21 7.63 -19.21 18.16
C GLY A 21 6.45 -18.50 17.48
N VAL A 22 5.48 -19.24 16.93
CA VAL A 22 4.30 -18.68 16.26
C VAL A 22 3.09 -19.57 16.52
N PHE A 23 2.02 -18.98 17.05
CA PHE A 23 0.75 -19.66 17.31
C PHE A 23 -0.29 -19.19 16.30
N HIS A 24 -0.79 -20.11 15.49
CA HIS A 24 -1.95 -19.87 14.67
C HIS A 24 -3.19 -20.33 15.44
N VAL A 25 -4.03 -19.39 15.85
CA VAL A 25 -5.33 -19.70 16.46
C VAL A 25 -6.38 -19.67 15.36
N PRO A 26 -6.81 -20.82 14.79
CA PRO A 26 -7.87 -20.82 13.81
C PRO A 26 -9.17 -20.35 14.49
N SER A 27 -9.87 -19.40 13.86
CA SER A 27 -11.19 -18.95 14.32
C SER A 27 -12.21 -20.09 14.09
N GLY A 28 -12.28 -21.03 15.03
CA GLY A 28 -13.31 -22.06 15.04
C GLY A 28 -14.67 -21.41 15.20
N LYS A 29 -15.56 -21.57 14.20
CA LYS A 29 -16.98 -21.25 14.37
C LYS A 29 -17.49 -22.09 15.54
N PRO A 30 -18.19 -21.52 16.54
CA PRO A 30 -18.70 -22.30 17.65
C PRO A 30 -19.66 -23.35 17.10
N VAL A 31 -19.29 -24.63 17.21
CA VAL A 31 -20.20 -25.74 16.94
C VAL A 31 -21.27 -25.68 18.01
N ALA A 32 -22.50 -25.38 17.61
CA ALA A 32 -23.64 -25.27 18.51
C ALA A 32 -23.89 -26.61 19.22
N ALA A 33 -23.41 -26.73 20.46
CA ALA A 33 -23.80 -27.79 21.36
C ALA A 33 -25.26 -27.56 21.76
N ALA A 34 -26.17 -28.33 21.15
CA ALA A 34 -27.60 -28.28 21.40
C ALA A 34 -27.91 -28.83 22.81
N THR A 35 -27.80 -27.99 23.84
CA THR A 35 -28.36 -28.28 25.16
C THR A 35 -29.76 -27.69 25.26
N ARG A 36 -30.77 -28.55 25.09
CA ARG A 36 -32.19 -28.23 25.33
C ARG A 36 -32.39 -27.85 26.81
N ARG A 37 -32.85 -26.62 27.09
CA ARG A 37 -33.96 -26.29 28.02
C ARG A 37 -34.17 -24.77 28.17
N GLY A 38 -35.35 -24.30 27.76
CA GLY A 38 -36.11 -23.30 28.52
C GLY A 38 -35.98 -21.82 28.16
N THR A 39 -37.06 -21.29 27.57
CA THR A 39 -37.60 -19.93 27.72
C THR A 39 -36.89 -18.75 27.05
N SER A 40 -37.36 -18.45 25.84
CA SER A 40 -37.88 -17.14 25.40
C SER A 40 -37.01 -15.90 25.65
N ARG A 41 -36.01 -15.70 24.79
CA ARG A 41 -35.58 -14.35 24.40
C ARG A 41 -35.43 -14.30 22.89
N SER A 42 -36.46 -13.71 22.28
CA SER A 42 -36.54 -13.11 20.95
C SER A 42 -35.40 -13.44 19.97
N ALA A 43 -35.70 -14.33 19.03
CA ALA A 43 -34.99 -14.50 17.77
C ALA A 43 -35.30 -13.32 16.82
N LEU A 44 -34.99 -12.09 17.25
CA LEU A 44 -34.97 -10.91 16.38
C LEU A 44 -33.51 -10.52 16.16
N GLN A 45 -33.04 -10.80 14.95
CA GLN A 45 -31.86 -10.23 14.31
C GLN A 45 -30.54 -10.35 15.09
N ALA A 46 -29.89 -11.50 14.92
CA ALA A 46 -28.42 -11.54 14.93
C ALA A 46 -27.89 -10.88 13.64
N GLU A 47 -28.22 -9.60 13.42
CA GLU A 47 -27.36 -8.78 12.57
C GLU A 47 -26.08 -8.59 13.37
N SER A 48 -24.97 -9.14 12.88
CA SER A 48 -23.67 -8.96 13.52
C SER A 48 -23.42 -7.46 13.68
N LEU A 49 -23.13 -7.04 14.92
CA LEU A 49 -22.72 -5.67 15.19
C LEU A 49 -21.55 -5.30 14.26
N PRO A 50 -21.55 -4.07 13.70
CA PRO A 50 -20.38 -3.56 13.00
C PRO A 50 -19.13 -3.72 13.86
N THR A 51 -18.10 -4.34 13.29
CA THR A 51 -16.85 -4.65 13.98
C THR A 51 -16.26 -3.40 14.62
N GLY A 52 -15.96 -3.45 15.92
CA GLY A 52 -15.34 -2.36 16.67
C GLY A 52 -16.30 -1.30 17.24
N TYR A 53 -17.62 -1.52 17.15
CA TYR A 53 -18.62 -0.62 17.74
C TYR A 53 -19.38 -1.28 18.89
N ASP A 54 -19.31 -0.66 20.07
CA ASP A 54 -20.14 -1.03 21.22
C ASP A 54 -21.47 -0.26 21.22
N LEU A 55 -22.51 -0.91 21.77
CA LEU A 55 -23.78 -0.27 22.04
C LEU A 55 -23.65 0.67 23.23
N LEU A 56 -24.05 1.93 23.03
CA LEU A 56 -24.08 2.94 24.09
C LEU A 56 -25.28 2.73 25.04
N GLN A 57 -25.33 3.54 26.11
CA GLN A 57 -26.44 3.55 27.07
C GLN A 57 -26.71 2.20 27.74
N SER A 58 -25.63 1.48 28.10
CA SER A 58 -25.71 0.14 28.71
C SER A 58 -26.46 -0.87 27.83
N GLY A 59 -26.27 -0.80 26.51
CA GLY A 59 -26.90 -1.71 25.55
C GLY A 59 -28.33 -1.34 25.15
N LYS A 60 -28.80 -0.13 25.51
CA LYS A 60 -30.15 0.36 25.14
C LYS A 60 -30.18 1.20 23.86
N GLU A 61 -29.02 1.49 23.27
CA GLU A 61 -28.92 2.17 21.98
C GLU A 61 -29.60 1.32 20.87
N PRO A 62 -30.53 1.89 20.09
CA PRO A 62 -31.09 1.20 18.94
C PRO A 62 -30.02 0.92 17.87
N ILE A 63 -30.09 -0.23 17.19
CA ILE A 63 -29.13 -0.63 16.14
C ILE A 63 -29.05 0.43 15.01
N GLU A 64 -30.15 1.07 14.67
CA GLU A 64 -30.18 2.16 13.69
C GLU A 64 -29.35 3.37 14.13
N ALA A 65 -29.35 3.69 15.43
CA ALA A 65 -28.55 4.78 15.98
C ALA A 65 -27.06 4.44 15.94
N LEU A 66 -26.68 3.19 16.25
CA LEU A 66 -25.31 2.71 16.10
C LEU A 66 -24.84 2.81 14.65
N ARG A 67 -25.63 2.32 13.69
CA ARG A 67 -25.32 2.42 12.24
C ARG A 67 -25.16 3.86 11.79
N ARG A 68 -26.03 4.76 12.28
CA ARG A 68 -25.95 6.18 11.98
C ARG A 68 -24.66 6.80 12.55
N ARG A 69 -24.28 6.44 13.77
CA ARG A 69 -23.04 6.90 14.41
C ARG A 69 -21.80 6.42 13.67
N GLU A 70 -21.76 5.14 13.29
CA GLU A 70 -20.69 4.59 12.45
C GLU A 70 -20.57 5.36 11.13
N LYS A 71 -21.69 5.52 10.42
CA LYS A 71 -21.71 6.24 9.14
C LYS A 71 -21.20 7.67 9.30
N LEU A 72 -21.72 8.40 10.27
CA LEU A 72 -21.30 9.78 10.53
C LEU A 72 -19.81 9.85 10.91
N LEU A 73 -19.31 8.90 11.70
CA LEU A 73 -17.89 8.86 12.06
C LEU A 73 -17.03 8.66 10.81
N LYS A 74 -17.37 7.70 9.95
CA LYS A 74 -16.66 7.45 8.69
C LYS A 74 -16.65 8.67 7.79
N GLU A 75 -17.82 9.26 7.54
CA GLU A 75 -17.95 10.47 6.71
C GLU A 75 -17.10 11.64 7.25
N LYS A 76 -17.15 11.87 8.56
CA LYS A 76 -16.38 12.94 9.20
C LYS A 76 -14.89 12.66 9.20
N TRP A 77 -14.50 11.40 9.45
CA TRP A 77 -13.12 10.98 9.39
C TRP A 77 -12.54 11.14 7.98
N GLU A 78 -13.25 10.66 6.96
CA GLU A 78 -12.84 10.81 5.55
C GLU A 78 -12.70 12.27 5.16
N THR A 79 -13.63 13.14 5.58
CA THR A 79 -13.55 14.59 5.32
C THR A 79 -12.28 15.20 5.92
N VAL A 80 -11.99 14.90 7.19
CA VAL A 80 -10.80 15.43 7.87
C VAL A 80 -9.53 14.84 7.27
N HIS A 81 -9.51 13.53 7.02
CA HIS A 81 -8.37 12.82 6.46
C HIS A 81 -8.03 13.33 5.05
N SER A 82 -9.02 13.50 4.18
CA SER A 82 -8.84 14.10 2.85
C SER A 82 -8.22 15.48 2.97
N ARG A 83 -8.76 16.33 3.85
CA ARG A 83 -8.25 17.70 4.01
C ARG A 83 -6.82 17.76 4.55
N ILE A 84 -6.45 16.83 5.42
CA ILE A 84 -5.06 16.69 5.88
C ILE A 84 -4.16 16.33 4.70
N ASN A 85 -4.57 15.35 3.88
CA ASN A 85 -3.79 14.93 2.72
C ASN A 85 -3.66 16.05 1.68
N ASP A 86 -4.73 16.80 1.41
CA ASP A 86 -4.71 17.94 0.50
C ASP A 86 -3.71 19.02 0.97
N LEU A 87 -3.72 19.33 2.27
CA LEU A 87 -2.78 20.29 2.86
C LEU A 87 -1.33 19.79 2.79
N LEU A 88 -1.09 18.49 3.00
CA LEU A 88 0.24 17.91 2.88
C LEU A 88 0.75 17.98 1.44
N LEU A 89 -0.12 17.74 0.46
CA LEU A 89 0.20 17.90 -0.97
C LEU A 89 0.57 19.36 -1.29
N GLU A 90 -0.25 20.31 -0.83
CA GLU A 90 -0.03 21.74 -1.06
C GLU A 90 1.28 22.23 -0.43
N LEU A 91 1.58 21.82 0.80
CA LEU A 91 2.81 22.19 1.51
C LEU A 91 4.08 21.72 0.79
N ASN A 92 4.02 20.54 0.17
CA ASN A 92 5.17 19.95 -0.51
C ASN A 92 5.31 20.39 -1.97
N ALA A 93 4.25 20.95 -2.57
CA ALA A 93 4.18 21.25 -4.00
C ALA A 93 5.34 22.13 -4.48
N GLU A 94 5.66 23.22 -3.77
CA GLU A 94 6.74 24.14 -4.16
C GLU A 94 8.12 23.45 -4.18
N ALA A 95 8.40 22.64 -3.16
CA ALA A 95 9.66 21.90 -3.07
C ALA A 95 9.76 20.84 -4.18
N ILE A 96 8.67 20.11 -4.44
CA ILE A 96 8.62 19.10 -5.50
C ILE A 96 8.79 19.75 -6.87
N MET A 97 8.11 20.86 -7.17
CA MET A 97 8.27 21.57 -8.44
C MET A 97 9.70 22.06 -8.64
N THR A 98 10.38 22.48 -7.56
CA THR A 98 11.79 22.87 -7.62
C THR A 98 12.68 21.69 -8.01
N ILE A 99 12.41 20.50 -7.45
CA ILE A 99 13.14 19.26 -7.80
C ILE A 99 12.88 18.88 -9.25
N VAL A 100 11.62 18.92 -9.72
CA VAL A 100 11.26 18.64 -11.12
C VAL A 100 11.95 19.63 -12.06
N GLY A 101 11.96 20.93 -11.71
CA GLY A 101 12.68 21.96 -12.47
C GLY A 101 14.19 21.70 -12.55
N TYR A 102 14.80 21.23 -11.46
CA TYR A 102 16.20 20.80 -11.46
C TYR A 102 16.42 19.60 -12.39
N VAL A 103 15.60 18.54 -12.28
CA VAL A 103 15.71 17.34 -13.13
C VAL A 103 15.60 17.70 -14.62
N ASN A 104 14.65 18.56 -14.97
CA ASN A 104 14.45 19.02 -16.35
C ASN A 104 15.64 19.83 -16.90
N SER A 105 16.39 20.52 -16.04
CA SER A 105 17.50 21.39 -16.46
C SER A 105 18.89 20.82 -16.22
N ALA A 106 19.00 19.70 -15.50
CA ALA A 106 20.25 19.12 -15.03
C ALA A 106 21.27 18.81 -16.15
N TYR A 107 20.79 18.53 -17.37
CA TYR A 107 21.64 18.27 -18.55
C TYR A 107 21.56 19.36 -19.62
N HIS A 108 20.84 20.45 -19.39
CA HIS A 108 20.85 21.62 -20.27
C HIS A 108 22.14 22.40 -20.06
N LEU A 109 23.24 21.93 -20.66
CA LEU A 109 24.48 22.69 -20.79
C LEU A 109 24.18 23.99 -21.54
N ALA A 110 24.39 25.14 -20.88
CA ALA A 110 24.38 26.42 -21.57
C ALA A 110 25.41 26.38 -22.72
N PRO A 111 25.02 26.74 -23.95
CA PRO A 111 25.91 26.68 -25.11
C PRO A 111 27.17 27.56 -24.96
N GLU A 112 27.15 28.52 -24.03
CA GLU A 112 28.28 29.43 -23.78
C GLU A 112 29.45 28.78 -23.01
N THR A 113 29.21 27.70 -22.25
CA THR A 113 30.26 26.98 -21.50
C THR A 113 30.92 25.88 -22.33
N ALA A 114 30.29 25.42 -23.42
CA ALA A 114 30.78 24.35 -24.28
C ALA A 114 32.04 24.72 -25.08
N LEU A 115 32.35 26.01 -25.22
CA LEU A 115 33.48 26.51 -26.00
C LEU A 115 34.80 26.65 -25.22
N ASN A 116 34.79 26.66 -23.88
CA ASN A 116 35.98 27.04 -23.12
C ASN A 116 36.52 26.02 -22.11
N LEU A 117 35.83 24.92 -21.82
CA LEU A 117 36.43 23.79 -21.09
C LEU A 117 35.51 22.57 -21.24
N ALA A 118 35.61 21.86 -22.37
CA ALA A 118 35.07 20.52 -22.46
C ALA A 118 35.88 19.62 -21.50
N SER A 119 35.51 19.63 -20.21
CA SER A 119 35.93 18.59 -19.28
C SER A 119 35.51 17.27 -19.91
N PRO A 120 36.41 16.29 -20.11
CA PRO A 120 36.07 15.02 -20.75
C PRO A 120 35.13 14.15 -19.91
N TYR A 121 34.68 14.65 -18.76
CA TYR A 121 33.83 13.96 -17.80
C TYR A 121 32.52 14.74 -17.65
N LEU A 122 31.44 14.13 -18.12
CA LEU A 122 30.08 14.52 -17.76
C LEU A 122 29.82 14.00 -16.34
N GLU A 123 29.65 14.90 -15.38
CA GLU A 123 29.31 14.52 -14.01
C GLU A 123 27.85 14.08 -13.91
N ILE A 124 27.53 13.21 -12.95
CA ILE A 124 26.14 12.79 -12.67
C ILE A 124 25.48 13.89 -11.82
N PRO A 125 24.45 14.60 -12.34
CA PRO A 125 23.75 15.61 -11.57
C PRO A 125 23.13 14.96 -10.33
N THR A 126 23.54 15.43 -9.16
CA THR A 126 23.14 14.84 -7.88
C THR A 126 22.50 15.91 -7.02
N ALA A 127 21.29 15.65 -6.54
CA ALA A 127 20.59 16.52 -5.59
C ALA A 127 20.56 15.86 -4.21
N LEU A 128 20.76 16.66 -3.16
CA LEU A 128 20.60 16.24 -1.78
C LEU A 128 19.31 16.85 -1.23
N VAL A 129 18.33 16.00 -0.90
CA VAL A 129 17.05 16.43 -0.34
C VAL A 129 17.10 16.26 1.17
N PHE A 130 17.00 17.38 1.90
CA PHE A 130 16.91 17.36 3.36
C PHE A 130 15.45 17.17 3.78
N ALA A 131 15.06 15.92 4.02
CA ALA A 131 13.77 15.61 4.63
C ALA A 131 13.82 15.82 6.16
N GLY A 132 12.65 16.00 6.78
CA GLY A 132 12.52 16.16 8.23
C GLY A 132 12.87 14.89 9.03
N ILE A 133 12.59 14.89 10.33
CA ILE A 133 12.88 13.74 11.21
C ILE A 133 11.76 12.68 11.14
N ASN A 134 10.58 13.04 10.60
CA ASN A 134 9.39 12.18 10.59
C ASN A 134 9.39 11.19 9.41
N ILE A 135 10.01 10.03 9.64
CA ILE A 135 10.15 8.94 8.66
C ILE A 135 8.81 8.47 8.01
N PRO A 136 7.67 8.33 8.72
CA PRO A 136 6.42 7.86 8.10
C PRO A 136 5.85 8.81 7.03
N ASP A 137 6.10 10.12 7.17
CA ASP A 137 5.62 11.13 6.21
C ASP A 137 6.46 11.11 4.92
N HIS A 138 7.68 10.56 4.97
CA HIS A 138 8.60 10.56 3.84
C HIS A 138 8.13 9.64 2.71
N GLU A 139 7.39 8.58 3.01
CA GLU A 139 6.86 7.69 1.98
C GLU A 139 5.87 8.43 1.07
N SER A 140 4.96 9.20 1.65
CA SER A 140 4.03 10.03 0.87
C SER A 140 4.77 11.10 0.06
N LEU A 141 5.76 11.76 0.67
CA LEU A 141 6.58 12.77 -0.01
C LEU A 141 7.33 12.19 -1.22
N TYR A 142 7.98 11.03 -1.06
CA TYR A 142 8.70 10.39 -2.16
C TYR A 142 7.76 9.92 -3.25
N THR A 143 6.59 9.37 -2.90
CA THR A 143 5.58 9.00 -3.91
C THR A 143 5.14 10.22 -4.71
N GLN A 144 4.81 11.34 -4.06
CA GLN A 144 4.43 12.58 -4.75
C GLN A 144 5.55 13.09 -5.67
N MET A 145 6.80 13.02 -5.21
CA MET A 145 7.97 13.42 -5.99
C MET A 145 8.16 12.52 -7.23
N ILE A 146 8.08 11.19 -7.05
CA ILE A 146 8.19 10.22 -8.14
C ILE A 146 7.11 10.47 -9.18
N THR A 147 5.85 10.57 -8.74
CA THR A 147 4.71 10.85 -9.64
C THR A 147 4.95 12.13 -10.44
N SER A 148 5.35 13.22 -9.79
CA SER A 148 5.58 14.51 -10.47
C SER A 148 6.73 14.45 -11.49
N ILE A 149 7.78 13.68 -11.21
CA ILE A 149 8.92 13.50 -12.13
C ILE A 149 8.50 12.62 -13.32
N VAL A 150 7.75 11.55 -13.08
CA VAL A 150 7.21 10.67 -14.13
C VAL A 150 6.24 11.43 -15.04
N GLU A 151 5.34 12.23 -14.47
CA GLU A 151 4.43 13.11 -15.23
C GLU A 151 5.17 14.15 -16.09
N SER A 152 6.39 14.54 -15.69
CA SER A 152 7.26 15.41 -16.49
C SER A 152 8.04 14.68 -17.61
N GLY A 153 7.81 13.37 -17.77
CA GLY A 153 8.36 12.56 -18.86
C GLY A 153 9.67 11.83 -18.55
N HIS A 154 10.05 11.69 -17.28
CA HIS A 154 11.26 10.98 -16.88
C HIS A 154 10.97 9.63 -16.24
N ALA A 155 11.79 8.63 -16.52
CA ALA A 155 11.74 7.36 -15.80
C ALA A 155 12.41 7.50 -14.42
N VAL A 156 11.80 6.94 -13.38
CA VAL A 156 12.30 7.01 -12.00
C VAL A 156 12.37 5.62 -11.40
N ALA A 157 13.50 5.27 -10.79
CA ALA A 157 13.66 4.08 -9.97
C ALA A 157 13.86 4.47 -8.50
N ARG A 158 13.10 3.84 -7.60
CA ARG A 158 13.19 4.02 -6.15
C ARG A 158 13.93 2.84 -5.53
N LEU A 159 15.05 3.14 -4.88
CA LEU A 159 15.88 2.14 -4.23
C LEU A 159 15.78 2.26 -2.70
N ASP A 160 15.03 1.35 -2.08
CA ASP A 160 14.97 1.27 -0.62
C ASP A 160 16.16 0.46 -0.09
N ARG A 161 16.69 0.85 1.08
CA ARG A 161 17.86 0.18 1.69
C ARG A 161 17.65 -1.33 1.84
N ARG A 162 16.44 -1.77 2.21
CA ARG A 162 16.10 -3.18 2.47
C ARG A 162 16.30 -4.08 1.23
N ASP A 163 16.18 -3.51 0.04
CA ASP A 163 16.25 -4.22 -1.24
C ASP A 163 17.66 -4.16 -1.86
N CYS A 164 18.53 -3.29 -1.32
CA CYS A 164 19.87 -2.99 -1.85
C CYS A 164 21.00 -3.58 -0.99
N MET A 165 20.89 -4.84 -0.57
CA MET A 165 21.89 -5.50 0.30
C MET A 165 23.22 -5.77 -0.39
N THR A 166 23.20 -5.96 -1.73
CA THR A 166 24.40 -6.16 -2.55
C THR A 166 24.30 -5.31 -3.81
N LEU A 167 25.43 -5.02 -4.44
CA LEU A 167 25.45 -4.30 -5.72
C LEU A 167 24.65 -5.04 -6.80
N SER A 168 24.77 -6.37 -6.86
CA SER A 168 24.01 -7.20 -7.81
C SER A 168 22.51 -7.05 -7.61
N ALA A 169 22.04 -7.14 -6.36
CA ALA A 169 20.62 -6.96 -6.05
C ALA A 169 20.13 -5.54 -6.38
N THR A 170 20.95 -4.53 -6.07
CA THR A 170 20.64 -3.12 -6.37
C THR A 170 20.44 -2.88 -7.86
N VAL A 171 21.38 -3.37 -8.69
CA VAL A 171 21.33 -3.21 -10.14
C VAL A 171 20.16 -4.00 -10.74
N GLN A 172 19.95 -5.24 -10.29
CA GLN A 172 18.82 -6.04 -10.73
C GLN A 172 17.49 -5.35 -10.43
N HIS A 173 17.30 -4.87 -9.20
CA HIS A 173 16.07 -4.20 -8.79
C HIS A 173 15.82 -2.91 -9.56
N MET A 174 16.86 -2.13 -9.84
CA MET A 174 16.77 -0.93 -10.67
C MET A 174 16.31 -1.24 -12.11
N ILE A 175 16.86 -2.31 -12.72
CA ILE A 175 16.49 -2.71 -14.09
C ILE A 175 15.04 -3.20 -14.15
N GLU A 176 14.62 -4.01 -13.17
CA GLU A 176 13.25 -4.53 -13.08
C GLU A 176 12.23 -3.39 -13.07
N GLN A 177 12.45 -2.34 -12.26
CA GLN A 177 11.56 -1.18 -12.19
C GLN A 177 11.44 -0.44 -13.53
N PHE A 178 12.55 -0.24 -14.26
CA PHE A 178 12.49 0.43 -15.56
C PHE A 178 11.82 -0.42 -16.64
N MET A 179 12.00 -1.74 -16.60
CA MET A 179 11.32 -2.65 -17.52
C MET A 179 9.81 -2.74 -17.27
N GLU A 180 9.38 -2.71 -16.02
CA GLU A 180 7.96 -2.68 -15.67
C GLU A 180 7.31 -1.38 -16.17
N LEU A 181 7.98 -0.25 -16.01
CA LEU A 181 7.51 1.04 -16.51
C LEU A 181 7.35 1.07 -18.04
N GLU A 182 8.28 0.45 -18.79
CA GLU A 182 8.17 0.35 -20.26
C GLU A 182 6.93 -0.45 -20.68
N ARG A 183 6.59 -1.53 -19.95
CA ARG A 183 5.41 -2.36 -20.25
C ARG A 183 4.10 -1.61 -20.03
N GLU A 184 4.02 -0.83 -18.95
CA GLU A 184 2.85 0.02 -18.67
C GLU A 184 2.64 1.07 -19.75
N LEU A 185 3.72 1.66 -20.30
CA LEU A 185 3.64 2.66 -21.37
C LEU A 185 3.28 2.06 -22.74
N THR A 186 3.71 0.82 -23.04
CA THR A 186 3.40 0.17 -24.32
C THR A 186 1.98 -0.42 -24.39
N ASP A 187 1.41 -0.85 -23.25
CA ASP A 187 0.07 -1.46 -23.23
C ASP A 187 -1.05 -0.41 -23.44
N ASP A 188 -0.77 0.89 -23.24
CA ASP A 188 -1.70 1.99 -23.48
C ASP A 188 -1.72 2.47 -24.96
N GLU A 189 -0.69 2.17 -25.76
CA GLU A 189 -0.60 2.60 -27.16
C GLU A 189 -1.33 1.64 -28.14
N ASP A 190 -1.74 0.45 -27.69
CA ASP A 190 -2.38 -0.57 -28.55
C ASP A 190 -3.92 -0.43 -28.68
N GLN A 191 -4.55 0.63 -28.16
CA GLN A 191 -6.02 0.82 -28.22
C GLN A 191 -6.53 1.79 -29.30
N GLU A 192 -5.66 2.41 -30.11
CA GLU A 192 -6.10 3.27 -31.23
C GLU A 192 -5.54 2.83 -32.60
N GLY A 193 -6.23 1.87 -33.23
CA GLY A 193 -6.46 1.90 -34.69
C GLY A 193 -6.01 0.70 -35.53
N GLU A 194 -6.98 -0.13 -35.96
CA GLU A 194 -7.02 -0.61 -37.36
C GLU A 194 -8.42 -1.09 -37.77
N MET A 195 -9.27 -0.17 -38.25
CA MET A 195 -10.34 -0.54 -39.20
C MET A 195 -9.79 -0.35 -40.62
N VAL A 196 -9.23 -1.42 -41.18
CA VAL A 196 -8.96 -1.49 -42.62
C VAL A 196 -10.25 -1.95 -43.32
N PRO A 197 -10.92 -1.11 -44.14
CA PRO A 197 -12.04 -1.56 -44.94
C PRO A 197 -11.52 -2.45 -46.07
N LYS A 198 -12.02 -3.68 -46.14
CA LYS A 198 -11.73 -4.60 -47.25
C LYS A 198 -12.28 -4.03 -48.57
N PRO A 199 -11.51 -4.07 -49.67
CA PRO A 199 -12.05 -3.76 -50.98
C PRO A 199 -12.96 -4.90 -51.46
N VAL A 200 -14.12 -4.51 -51.97
CA VAL A 200 -15.05 -5.37 -52.69
C VAL A 200 -14.46 -5.66 -54.08
N GLN A 201 -14.26 -6.95 -54.40
CA GLN A 201 -14.27 -7.47 -55.76
C GLN A 201 -15.17 -8.70 -55.80
#